data_AF-A0A6I7X721-F1
#
_entry.id   AF-A0A6I7X721-F1
#
_cell.length_a   1.000
_cell.length_b   1.000
_cell.length_c   1.000
_cell.angle_alpha   90.00
_cell.angle_beta   90.00
_cell.angle_gamma   90.00
#
_symmetry.space_group_name_H-M   'P 1'
#
loop_
_entity.id
_entity.type
_entity.pdbx_description
1 polymer ?
#
loop_
_entity_poly.entity_id
_entity_poly.type
_entity_poly.pdbx_seq_one_letter_code
_entity_poly.pdbx_strand_id
1 'polypeptide(L)' 'MLKHDCGSCHGLTLKGGLGPPLLAADLKKTPDDYLILTIQNGRKGTAMPPWKPFITEQETRWLVQNLLKNPVEPTLVR' A
#
# COMPACT_ATOMS: atom_id res chain seq x y z
N MET A 1 -2.13 11.22 3.35
CA MET A 1 -1.03 10.36 2.88
C MET A 1 -1.56 9.22 2.01
N LEU A 2 -1.96 8.06 2.57
CA LEU A 2 -2.34 6.85 1.81
C LEU A 2 -3.30 7.07 0.61
N LYS A 3 -4.42 7.79 0.81
CA LYS A 3 -5.44 7.99 -0.24
C LYS A 3 -4.95 8.81 -1.44
N HIS A 4 -4.10 9.81 -1.21
CA HIS A 4 -3.62 10.70 -2.27
C HIS A 4 -2.30 10.19 -2.87
N ASP A 5 -1.41 9.73 -2.02
CA ASP A 5 -0.07 9.31 -2.41
C ASP A 5 -0.09 7.92 -3.06
N CYS A 6 -0.65 6.92 -2.38
CA CYS A 6 -0.73 5.55 -2.86
C CYS A 6 -1.93 5.35 -3.80
N GLY A 7 -3.06 6.01 -3.49
CA GLY A 7 -4.29 5.89 -4.27
C GLY A 7 -4.21 6.46 -5.69
N SER A 8 -3.21 7.30 -5.99
CA SER A 8 -2.94 7.78 -7.37
C SER A 8 -2.69 6.62 -8.34
N CYS A 9 -2.00 5.58 -7.89
CA CYS A 9 -1.68 4.38 -8.68
C CYS A 9 -2.58 3.20 -8.33
N HIS A 10 -2.85 3.01 -7.04
CA HIS A 10 -3.60 1.86 -6.50
C HIS A 10 -5.12 2.11 -6.41
N GLY A 11 -5.58 3.25 -6.91
CA GLY A 11 -6.97 3.71 -6.83
C GLY A 11 -7.30 4.35 -5.49
N LEU A 12 -8.15 5.39 -5.49
CA LEU A 12 -8.57 6.09 -4.26
C LEU A 12 -9.32 5.17 -3.26
N THR A 13 -9.84 4.05 -3.76
CA THR A 13 -10.50 2.99 -2.97
C THR A 13 -9.60 1.78 -2.72
N LEU A 14 -8.33 1.83 -3.15
CA LEU A 14 -7.33 0.76 -3.03
C LEU A 14 -7.68 -0.53 -3.77
N LYS A 15 -8.71 -0.51 -4.63
CA LYS A 15 -9.13 -1.65 -5.46
C LYS A 15 -8.21 -1.90 -6.68
N GLY A 16 -7.14 -1.13 -6.82
CA GLY A 16 -6.22 -1.20 -7.95
C GLY A 16 -6.56 -0.18 -9.05
N GLY A 17 -5.64 -0.07 -10.00
CA GLY A 17 -5.69 0.86 -11.13
C GLY A 17 -4.48 0.62 -12.02
N LEU A 18 -3.56 1.57 -12.05
CA LEU A 18 -2.23 1.36 -12.66
C LEU A 18 -1.40 0.37 -11.84
N GLY A 19 -1.53 0.43 -10.50
CA GLY A 19 -0.95 -0.53 -9.56
C GLY A 19 -1.94 -1.62 -9.15
N PRO A 20 -1.44 -2.72 -8.55
CA PRO A 20 -2.29 -3.79 -8.02
C PRO A 20 -3.19 -3.31 -6.86
N PRO A 21 -4.25 -4.04 -6.50
CA PRO A 21 -5.05 -3.71 -5.31
C PRO A 21 -4.22 -3.79 -4.03
N LEU A 22 -4.57 -2.94 -3.06
CA LEU A 22 -3.97 -2.89 -1.72
C LEU A 22 -4.99 -3.24 -0.63
N LEU A 23 -6.04 -3.99 -0.96
CA LEU A 23 -7.01 -4.46 0.02
C LEU A 23 -6.39 -5.54 0.89
N ALA A 24 -6.86 -5.65 2.14
CA ALA A 24 -6.39 -6.67 3.06
C ALA A 24 -6.45 -8.10 2.46
N ALA A 25 -7.49 -8.42 1.69
CA ALA A 25 -7.65 -9.74 1.06
C ALA A 25 -6.54 -10.06 0.03
N ASP A 26 -6.04 -9.04 -0.67
CA ASP A 26 -4.98 -9.18 -1.67
C ASP A 26 -3.59 -9.25 -1.00
N LEU A 27 -3.42 -8.54 0.11
CA LEU A 27 -2.14 -8.44 0.81
C LEU A 27 -1.87 -9.60 1.79
N LYS A 28 -2.91 -10.23 2.37
CA LYS A 28 -2.79 -11.26 3.43
C LYS A 28 -1.93 -12.48 3.06
N LYS A 29 -1.71 -12.75 1.77
CA LYS A 29 -0.86 -13.87 1.30
C LYS A 29 0.61 -13.47 1.14
N THR A 30 0.92 -12.19 1.28
CA THR A 30 2.26 -11.64 1.13
C THR A 30 2.85 -11.38 2.52
N PRO A 31 4.08 -11.83 2.81
CA PRO A 31 4.71 -11.54 4.10
C PRO A 31 4.83 -10.04 4.35
N ASP A 32 4.58 -9.61 5.59
CA ASP A 32 4.63 -8.19 5.96
C ASP A 32 5.98 -7.55 5.63
N ASP A 33 7.10 -8.24 5.90
CA ASP A 33 8.44 -7.74 5.60
C ASP A 33 8.65 -7.51 4.09
N TYR A 34 8.02 -8.32 3.24
CA TYR A 34 8.06 -8.09 1.79
C TYR A 34 7.32 -6.81 1.42
N LEU A 35 6.15 -6.56 2.01
CA LEU A 35 5.37 -5.33 1.78
C LEU A 35 6.15 -4.10 2.26
N ILE A 36 6.79 -4.21 3.43
CA ILE A 36 7.60 -3.13 4.02
C ILE A 36 8.80 -2.82 3.11
N LEU A 37 9.54 -3.84 2.68
CA LEU A 37 10.68 -3.67 1.77
C LEU A 37 10.24 -3.10 0.42
N THR A 38 9.08 -3.50 -0.07
CA THR A 38 8.49 -2.98 -1.32
C THR A 38 8.18 -1.49 -1.20
N ILE A 39 7.60 -1.04 -0.10
CA ILE A 39 7.30 0.38 0.12
C ILE A 39 8.60 1.17 0.30
N GLN A 40 9.50 0.70 1.16
CA GLN A 40 10.76 1.39 1.46
C GLN A 40 11.65 1.55 0.21
N ASN A 41 11.80 0.48 -0.58
CA ASN A 41 12.77 0.44 -1.68
C ASN A 41 12.15 0.56 -3.07
N GLY A 42 10.82 0.59 -3.17
CA GLY A 42 10.13 0.50 -4.45
C GLY A 42 10.33 -0.86 -5.11
N ARG A 43 10.02 -0.95 -6.41
CA ARG A 43 10.25 -2.15 -7.22
C ARG A 43 10.95 -1.78 -8.51
N LYS A 44 12.23 -2.16 -8.62
CA LYS A 44 13.06 -1.93 -9.81
C LYS A 44 12.37 -2.45 -11.06
N GLY A 45 12.35 -1.64 -12.11
CA GLY A 45 11.70 -1.98 -13.38
C GLY A 45 10.18 -1.81 -13.38
N THR A 46 9.59 -1.21 -12.34
CA THR A 46 8.17 -0.84 -12.29
C THR A 46 8.00 0.63 -11.92
N ALA A 47 6.78 1.15 -12.00
CA ALA A 47 6.45 2.51 -11.59
C ALA A 47 6.39 2.71 -10.06
N MET A 48 6.53 1.65 -9.25
CA MET A 48 6.47 1.74 -7.78
C MET A 48 7.77 2.35 -7.21
N PRO A 49 7.75 3.61 -6.71
CA PRO A 49 8.96 4.30 -6.26
C PRO A 49 9.34 3.91 -4.82
N PRO A 50 10.60 4.16 -4.39
CA PRO A 50 10.99 4.04 -2.99
C PRO A 50 10.39 5.16 -2.14
N TRP A 51 9.88 4.80 -0.96
CA TRP A 51 9.33 5.74 0.03
C TRP A 51 10.23 6.00 1.23
N LYS A 52 11.37 5.30 1.34
CA LYS A 52 12.36 5.51 2.41
C LYS A 52 12.79 6.98 2.61
N PRO A 53 12.91 7.84 1.57
CA PRO A 53 13.23 9.25 1.78
C PRO A 53 12.13 10.06 2.51
N PHE A 54 10.90 9.56 2.57
CA PHE A 54 9.73 10.28 3.07
C PHE A 54 9.15 9.70 4.36
N ILE A 55 9.28 8.37 4.56
CA ILE A 55 8.75 7.69 5.75
C ILE A 55 9.75 6.67 6.29
N THR A 56 9.77 6.54 7.61
CA THR A 56 10.57 5.56 8.33
C THR A 56 10.05 4.13 8.14
N GLU A 57 10.90 3.15 8.44
CA GLU A 57 10.49 1.75 8.46
C GLU A 57 9.39 1.48 9.50
N GLN A 58 9.41 2.18 10.63
CA GLN A 58 8.39 2.03 11.68
C GLN A 58 7.03 2.55 11.20
N GLU A 59 6.98 3.71 10.54
CA GLU A 59 5.75 4.22 9.90
C GLU A 59 5.25 3.30 8.79
N THR A 60 6.18 2.68 8.06
CA THR A 60 5.83 1.69 7.01
C THR A 60 5.22 0.42 7.62
N ARG A 61 5.78 -0.10 8.72
CA ARG A 61 5.20 -1.21 9.48
C ARG A 61 3.79 -0.86 9.95
N TRP A 62 3.62 0.32 10.54
CA TRP A 62 2.30 0.81 10.94
C TRP A 62 1.34 0.86 9.74
N LEU A 63 1.77 1.36 8.59
CA LEU A 63 0.94 1.44 7.39
C LEU A 63 0.48 0.07 6.89
N VAL A 64 1.41 -0.89 6.78
CA VAL A 64 1.10 -2.27 6.36
C VAL A 64 0.11 -2.91 7.33
N GLN A 65 0.32 -2.75 8.64
CA GLN A 65 -0.61 -3.26 9.65
C GLN A 65 -2.00 -2.61 9.53
N ASN A 66 -2.08 -1.32 9.23
CA ASN A 66 -3.37 -0.65 9.02
C ASN A 66 -4.08 -1.16 7.78
N LEU A 67 -3.38 -1.39 6.67
CA LEU A 67 -3.96 -1.97 5.45
C LEU A 67 -4.53 -3.38 5.70
N LEU A 68 -3.87 -4.18 6.54
CA LEU A 68 -4.29 -5.54 6.86
C LEU A 68 -5.44 -5.59 7.89
N LYS A 69 -5.49 -4.64 8.83
CA LYS A 69 -6.48 -4.59 9.92
C LYS A 69 -7.75 -3.84 9.57
N ASN A 70 -7.64 -2.75 8.81
CA ASN A 70 -8.75 -1.88 8.44
C ASN A 70 -9.06 -2.10 6.95
N PRO A 71 -9.84 -3.15 6.58
CA PRO A 71 -10.28 -3.28 5.21
C PRO A 71 -11.05 -2.01 4.84
N VAL A 72 -10.60 -1.30 3.81
CA VAL A 72 -11.42 -0.28 3.18
C VAL A 72 -12.62 -1.01 2.60
N GLU A 73 -13.72 -1.01 3.34
CA GLU A 73 -15.00 -1.59 2.94
C GLU A 73 -15.35 -1.06 1.54
N PRO A 74 -15.54 -1.93 0.53
CA PRO A 74 -15.80 -1.54 -0.86
C PRO A 74 -17.01 -0.62 -1.08
N THR A 75 -17.83 -0.39 -0.05
CA THR A 75 -19.20 0.13 -0.06
C THR A 75 -19.36 1.53 0.54
N LEU A 76 -18.35 2.11 1.21
CA LEU A 76 -18.49 3.36 2.00
C LEU A 76 -17.78 4.60 1.42
N VAL A 77 -17.43 4.61 0.13
CA VAL A 77 -17.03 5.84 -0.55
C VAL A 77 -18.10 6.18 -1.60
N ARG A 78 -19.18 6.81 -1.12
CA ARG A 78 -20.06 7.62 -1.96
C ARG A 78 -19.39 8.95 -2.27
#